data_AF-R5F9I5-F1
#
_entry.id   AF-R5F9I5-F1
#
_cell.length_a   1.000
_cell.length_b   1.000
_cell.length_c   1.000
_cell.angle_alpha   90.00
_cell.angle_beta   90.00
_cell.angle_gamma   90.00
#
_symmetry.space_group_name_H-M   'P 1'
#
loop_
_entity.id
_entity.type
_entity.pdbx_description
1 polymer ?
#
loop_
_entity_poly.entity_id
_entity_poly.type
_entity_poly.pdbx_seq_one_letter_code
_entity_poly.pdbx_strand_id
1 'polypeptide(L)'
;MDRDNKIGLVFAIVWMLFVVVLFASYLYIKDYPVDYFIDEETSGFISLGFFCLWAAIWFFIGRHLSKDFAAKKFVYKQQYPLLTEEVINKAFKEWYFSKLARTLSIVMFCAVPFYIAANVRGDLTTKNYIYIGSLMILSTVLYWYSKRHSSQSE
;
A
#
# COMPACT_ATOMS: atom_id res chain seq x y z
N MET A 1 -2.19 6.47 -24.11
CA MET A 1 -1.80 5.58 -23.00
C MET A 1 -3.00 4.75 -22.58
N ASP A 2 -2.85 3.43 -22.56
CA ASP A 2 -3.88 2.46 -22.17
C ASP A 2 -4.41 2.73 -20.74
N ARG A 3 -5.70 2.47 -20.49
CA ARG A 3 -6.36 2.71 -19.19
C ARG A 3 -5.65 1.96 -18.07
N ASP A 4 -5.24 0.72 -18.33
CA ASP A 4 -4.57 -0.11 -17.33
C ASP A 4 -3.18 0.44 -16.97
N ASN A 5 -2.47 1.01 -17.96
CA ASN A 5 -1.18 1.66 -17.72
C ASN A 5 -1.36 2.96 -16.94
N LYS A 6 -2.46 3.71 -17.15
CA LYS A 6 -2.79 4.89 -16.34
C LYS A 6 -3.02 4.51 -14.88
N ILE A 7 -3.78 3.45 -14.62
CA ILE A 7 -4.05 3.00 -13.24
C ILE A 7 -2.78 2.46 -12.58
N GLY A 8 -1.97 1.68 -13.31
CA GLY A 8 -0.65 1.25 -12.83
C GLY A 8 0.25 2.44 -12.45
N LEU A 9 0.29 3.49 -13.29
CA LEU A 9 1.06 4.69 -13.01
C LEU A 9 0.55 5.46 -11.80
N VAL A 10 -0.77 5.60 -11.63
CA VAL A 10 -1.37 6.20 -10.43
C VAL A 10 -0.99 5.43 -9.17
N PHE A 11 -1.05 4.09 -9.21
CA PHE A 11 -0.60 3.26 -8.09
C PHE A 11 0.87 3.50 -7.76
N ALA A 12 1.75 3.48 -8.76
CA ALA A 12 3.16 3.75 -8.55
C ALA A 12 3.39 5.13 -7.91
N ILE A 13 2.74 6.18 -8.41
CA ILE A 13 2.87 7.55 -7.87
C ILE A 13 2.38 7.62 -6.42
N VAL A 14 1.20 7.08 -6.13
CA VAL A 14 0.64 7.11 -4.76
C VAL A 14 1.57 6.39 -3.78
N TRP A 15 2.10 5.24 -4.17
CA TRP A 15 3.01 4.46 -3.32
C TRP A 15 4.40 5.09 -3.20
N MET A 16 4.87 5.82 -4.21
CA MET A 16 6.08 6.62 -4.14
C MET A 16 5.91 7.79 -3.17
N LEU A 17 4.79 8.53 -3.26
CA LEU A 17 4.47 9.61 -2.31
C LEU A 17 4.38 9.08 -0.88
N PHE A 18 3.78 7.91 -0.69
CA PHE A 18 3.72 7.27 0.61
C PHE A 18 5.12 6.99 1.21
N VAL A 19 6.05 6.45 0.41
CA VAL A 19 7.43 6.23 0.86
C VAL A 19 8.14 7.54 1.18
N VAL A 20 7.96 8.58 0.35
CA VAL A 20 8.55 9.91 0.61
C VAL A 20 8.04 10.49 1.93
N VAL A 21 6.74 10.40 2.20
CA VAL A 21 6.15 10.88 3.46
C VAL A 21 6.65 10.06 4.65
N LEU A 22 6.68 8.73 4.54
CA LEU A 22 7.24 7.87 5.58
C LEU A 22 8.70 8.24 5.88
N PHE A 23 9.50 8.44 4.84
CA PHE A 23 10.90 8.77 5.00
C PHE A 23 11.12 10.16 5.59
N ALA A 24 10.39 11.17 5.10
CA ALA A 24 10.43 12.53 5.65
C ALA A 24 10.01 12.55 7.13
N SER A 25 8.97 11.79 7.50
CA SER A 25 8.55 11.66 8.89
C SER A 25 9.61 11.00 9.77
N TYR A 26 10.31 9.99 9.25
CA TYR A 26 11.40 9.32 9.94
C TYR A 26 12.58 10.26 10.20
N LEU A 27 13.03 11.01 9.18
CA LEU A 27 14.10 12.00 9.31
C LEU A 27 13.75 13.08 10.33
N TYR A 28 12.54 13.64 10.23
CA TYR A 28 12.06 14.68 11.14
C TYR A 28 12.07 14.24 12.61
N ILE A 29 11.72 12.97 12.88
CA ILE A 29 11.64 12.46 14.26
C ILE A 29 13.02 12.12 14.84
N LYS A 30 13.99 11.79 13.98
CA LYS A 30 15.36 11.43 14.36
C LYS A 30 16.36 12.57 14.24
N ASP A 31 15.91 13.74 13.78
CA ASP A 31 16.77 14.91 13.50
C ASP A 31 17.95 14.57 12.59
N TYR A 32 17.73 13.67 11.61
CA TYR A 32 18.76 13.28 10.65
C TYR A 32 18.77 14.19 9.42
N PRO A 33 19.95 14.49 8.85
CA PRO A 33 20.04 15.20 7.59
C PRO A 33 19.47 14.36 6.45
N VAL A 34 18.95 15.04 5.42
CA VAL A 34 18.40 14.39 4.21
C VAL A 34 19.46 13.53 3.52
N ASP A 35 20.73 13.93 3.61
CA ASP A 35 21.87 13.22 3.05
C ASP A 35 22.07 11.82 3.64
N TYR A 36 21.51 11.51 4.82
CA TYR A 36 21.46 10.14 5.35
C TYR A 36 20.80 9.14 4.37
N PHE A 37 19.92 9.64 3.51
CA PHE A 37 19.25 8.82 2.51
C PHE A 37 20.08 8.56 1.27
N ILE A 38 20.91 9.53 0.91
CA ILE A 38 21.82 9.46 -0.22
C ILE A 38 23.09 8.87 0.35
N ASP A 39 23.09 7.55 0.50
CA ASP A 39 24.24 6.79 0.98
C ASP A 39 25.50 7.22 0.20
N GLU A 40 26.38 7.98 0.87
CA GLU A 40 27.59 8.55 0.27
C GLU A 40 28.51 7.43 -0.25
N GLU A 41 28.50 6.26 0.40
CA GLU A 41 29.31 5.10 0.00
C GLU A 41 28.90 4.53 -1.36
N THR A 42 27.62 4.66 -1.74
CA THR A 42 27.11 4.21 -3.04
C THR A 42 26.64 5.35 -3.93
N SER A 43 26.94 6.60 -3.57
CA SER A 43 26.45 7.80 -4.25
C SER A 43 24.93 7.79 -4.50
N GLY A 44 24.17 7.18 -3.58
CA GLY A 44 22.72 7.03 -3.68
C GLY A 44 22.22 5.98 -4.68
N PHE A 45 23.08 5.18 -5.31
CA PHE A 45 22.66 4.19 -6.31
C PHE A 45 21.71 3.13 -5.75
N ILE A 46 21.93 2.69 -4.50
CA ILE A 46 21.04 1.73 -3.81
C ILE A 46 19.66 2.36 -3.57
N SER A 47 19.63 3.61 -3.10
CA SER A 47 18.36 4.33 -2.85
C SER A 47 17.55 4.50 -4.14
N LEU A 48 18.20 4.86 -5.25
CA LEU A 48 17.59 4.96 -6.57
C LEU A 48 17.05 3.61 -7.04
N GLY A 49 17.84 2.55 -6.90
CA GLY A 49 17.45 1.18 -7.23
C GLY A 49 16.21 0.73 -6.46
N PHE A 50 16.16 1.03 -5.17
CA PHE A 50 14.99 0.75 -4.32
C PHE A 50 13.74 1.46 -4.83
N PHE A 51 13.80 2.76 -5.14
CA PHE A 51 12.63 3.48 -5.67
C PHE A 51 12.17 2.98 -7.03
N CYS A 52 13.11 2.72 -7.94
CA CYS A 52 12.77 2.17 -9.25
C CYS A 52 12.09 0.81 -9.14
N LEU A 53 12.62 -0.07 -8.29
CA LEU A 53 12.05 -1.40 -8.05
C LEU A 53 10.69 -1.29 -7.34
N TRP A 54 10.57 -0.42 -6.34
CA TRP A 54 9.32 -0.15 -5.63
C TRP A 54 8.24 0.38 -6.57
N ALA A 55 8.56 1.39 -7.38
CA ALA A 55 7.66 1.94 -8.39
C ALA A 55 7.25 0.87 -9.41
N ALA A 56 8.19 0.03 -9.86
CA ALA A 56 7.90 -1.07 -10.79
C ALA A 56 6.93 -2.09 -10.19
N ILE A 57 7.16 -2.55 -8.96
CA ILE A 57 6.26 -3.48 -8.25
C ILE A 57 4.84 -2.92 -8.21
N TRP A 58 4.68 -1.68 -7.74
CA TRP A 58 3.35 -1.08 -7.60
C TRP A 58 2.70 -0.75 -8.94
N PHE A 59 3.48 -0.42 -9.95
CA PHE A 59 2.99 -0.27 -11.33
C PHE A 59 2.39 -1.57 -11.85
N PHE A 60 3.11 -2.69 -11.72
CA PHE A 60 2.63 -4.00 -12.16
C PHE A 60 1.41 -4.48 -11.37
N ILE A 61 1.41 -4.28 -10.04
CA ILE A 61 0.26 -4.59 -9.19
C ILE A 61 -0.97 -3.78 -9.61
N GLY A 62 -0.83 -2.46 -9.78
CA GLY A 62 -1.94 -1.59 -10.19
C GLY A 62 -2.48 -1.96 -11.57
N ARG A 63 -1.59 -2.26 -12.53
CA ARG A 63 -1.97 -2.72 -13.87
C ARG A 63 -2.70 -4.06 -13.84
N HIS A 64 -2.19 -5.03 -13.06
CA HIS A 64 -2.82 -6.34 -12.91
C HIS A 64 -4.21 -6.23 -12.26
N LEU A 65 -4.34 -5.42 -11.20
CA LEU A 65 -5.62 -5.16 -10.56
C LEU A 65 -6.63 -4.49 -11.50
N SER A 66 -6.20 -3.55 -12.35
CA SER A 66 -7.08 -2.93 -13.35
C SER A 66 -7.67 -3.96 -14.31
N LYS A 67 -6.83 -4.87 -14.81
CA LYS A 67 -7.24 -5.94 -15.73
C LYS A 67 -8.17 -6.95 -15.07
N ASP A 68 -7.80 -7.44 -13.89
CA ASP A 68 -8.61 -8.39 -13.11
C ASP A 68 -9.99 -7.78 -12.77
N PHE A 69 -10.01 -6.49 -12.41
CA PHE A 69 -11.24 -5.75 -12.15
C PHE A 69 -12.14 -5.66 -13.39
N ALA A 70 -11.58 -5.27 -14.54
CA ALA A 70 -12.34 -5.15 -15.78
C ALA A 70 -12.93 -6.50 -16.22
N ALA A 71 -12.15 -7.58 -16.14
CA ALA A 71 -12.59 -8.92 -16.50
C ALA A 71 -13.71 -9.43 -15.57
N LYS A 72 -13.54 -9.30 -14.25
CA LYS A 72 -14.54 -9.75 -13.27
C LYS A 72 -15.82 -8.95 -13.33
N LYS A 73 -15.73 -7.63 -13.51
CA LYS A 73 -16.90 -6.76 -13.67
C LYS A 73 -17.71 -7.17 -14.92
N PHE A 74 -17.03 -7.50 -16.02
CA PHE A 74 -17.69 -7.94 -17.24
C PHE A 74 -18.47 -9.25 -17.05
N VAL A 75 -17.84 -10.27 -16.44
CA VAL A 75 -18.50 -11.55 -16.15
C VAL A 75 -19.69 -11.36 -15.21
N TYR A 76 -19.55 -10.54 -14.17
CA TYR A 76 -20.63 -10.31 -13.20
C TYR A 76 -21.82 -9.58 -13.82
N LYS A 77 -21.59 -8.63 -14.73
CA LYS A 77 -22.66 -7.96 -15.49
C LYS A 77 -23.40 -8.94 -16.41
N GLN A 78 -22.71 -9.95 -16.95
CA GLN A 78 -23.36 -11.01 -17.74
C GLN A 78 -24.19 -11.97 -16.88
N GLN A 79 -23.72 -12.30 -15.68
CA GLN A 79 -24.44 -13.19 -14.76
C GLN A 79 -25.70 -12.55 -14.18
N TYR A 80 -25.70 -11.23 -13.97
CA TYR A 80 -26.82 -10.48 -13.38
C TYR A 80 -27.24 -9.29 -14.27
N PRO A 81 -27.85 -9.55 -15.44
CA PRO A 81 -28.21 -8.50 -16.40
C PRO A 81 -29.33 -7.56 -15.89
N LEU A 82 -30.09 -8.00 -14.87
CA LEU A 82 -31.18 -7.23 -14.25
C LEU A 82 -30.68 -6.18 -13.25
N LEU A 83 -29.42 -6.23 -12.82
CA LEU A 83 -28.87 -5.27 -11.86
C LEU A 83 -28.43 -3.98 -12.57
N THR A 84 -28.81 -2.83 -12.00
CA THR A 84 -28.38 -1.52 -12.48
C THR A 84 -26.86 -1.36 -12.36
N GLU A 85 -26.25 -0.68 -13.33
CA GLU A 85 -24.80 -0.48 -13.38
C GLU A 85 -24.25 0.24 -12.13
N GLU A 86 -25.04 1.10 -11.48
CA GLU A 86 -24.67 1.75 -10.22
C GLU A 86 -24.50 0.75 -9.06
N VAL A 87 -25.42 -0.22 -8.93
CA VAL A 87 -25.37 -1.24 -7.88
C VAL A 87 -24.16 -2.14 -8.09
N ILE A 88 -23.92 -2.56 -9.34
CA ILE A 88 -22.73 -3.36 -9.71
C ILE A 88 -21.45 -2.57 -9.41
N ASN A 89 -21.38 -1.30 -9.80
CA ASN A 89 -20.21 -0.46 -9.54
C ASN A 89 -19.93 -0.29 -8.05
N LYS A 90 -20.97 -0.09 -7.23
CA LYS A 90 -20.84 0.07 -5.78
C LYS A 90 -20.30 -1.20 -5.13
N ALA A 91 -20.92 -2.34 -5.42
CA ALA A 91 -20.50 -3.63 -4.87
C ALA A 91 -19.06 -3.99 -5.30
N PHE A 92 -18.71 -3.78 -6.57
CA PHE A 92 -17.35 -4.02 -7.06
C PHE A 92 -16.31 -3.08 -6.44
N LYS A 93 -16.68 -1.81 -6.23
CA LYS A 93 -15.81 -0.83 -5.58
C LYS A 93 -15.54 -1.26 -4.13
N GLU A 94 -16.56 -1.64 -3.38
CA GLU A 94 -16.42 -2.13 -2.00
C GLU A 94 -15.56 -3.40 -1.92
N TRP A 95 -15.81 -4.38 -2.80
CA TRP A 95 -14.99 -5.59 -2.89
C TRP A 95 -13.52 -5.28 -3.18
N TYR A 96 -13.28 -4.38 -4.14
CA TYR A 96 -11.93 -3.95 -4.51
C TYR A 96 -11.21 -3.23 -3.36
N PHE A 97 -11.88 -2.31 -2.67
CA PHE A 97 -11.34 -1.63 -1.49
C PHE A 97 -11.07 -2.61 -0.35
N SER A 98 -11.92 -3.60 -0.13
CA SER A 98 -11.68 -4.66 0.85
C SER A 98 -10.40 -5.44 0.54
N LYS A 99 -10.19 -5.80 -0.73
CA LYS A 99 -8.98 -6.52 -1.16
C LYS A 99 -7.72 -5.68 -0.99
N LEU A 100 -7.77 -4.40 -1.34
CA LEU A 100 -6.67 -3.46 -1.10
C LEU A 100 -6.39 -3.27 0.39
N ALA A 101 -7.43 -3.10 1.21
CA ALA A 101 -7.28 -2.95 2.66
C ALA A 101 -6.64 -4.20 3.30
N ARG A 102 -6.96 -5.40 2.80
CA ARG A 102 -6.30 -6.63 3.21
C ARG A 102 -4.80 -6.60 2.91
N THR A 103 -4.44 -6.27 1.67
CA THR A 103 -3.04 -6.16 1.27
C THR A 103 -2.30 -5.12 2.12
N LEU A 104 -2.92 -3.96 2.33
CA LEU A 104 -2.34 -2.89 3.13
C LEU A 104 -2.16 -3.30 4.60
N SER A 105 -3.12 -4.04 5.17
CA SER A 105 -3.00 -4.59 6.52
C SER A 105 -1.80 -5.51 6.67
N ILE A 106 -1.57 -6.41 5.70
CA ILE A 106 -0.41 -7.31 5.69
C ILE A 106 0.88 -6.52 5.56
N VAL A 107 0.94 -5.54 4.65
CA VAL A 107 2.13 -4.68 4.47
C VAL A 107 2.47 -3.95 5.77
N MET A 108 1.48 -3.35 6.44
CA MET A 108 1.68 -2.66 7.71
C MET A 108 2.09 -3.61 8.84
N PHE A 109 1.52 -4.81 8.88
CA PHE A 109 1.88 -5.84 9.86
C PHE A 109 3.33 -6.30 9.67
N CYS A 110 3.74 -6.59 8.43
CA CYS A 110 5.12 -6.95 8.11
C CYS A 110 6.08 -5.79 8.36
N ALA A 111 5.66 -4.53 8.20
CA ALA A 111 6.51 -3.37 8.47
C ALA A 111 6.94 -3.27 9.94
N VAL A 112 6.15 -3.78 10.89
CA VAL A 112 6.45 -3.74 12.33
C VAL A 112 7.76 -4.46 12.69
N PRO A 113 7.98 -5.76 12.37
CA PRO A 113 9.24 -6.43 12.67
C PRO A 113 10.44 -5.81 11.94
N PHE A 114 10.26 -5.33 10.70
CA PHE A 114 11.34 -4.62 9.99
C PHE A 114 11.71 -3.30 10.69
N TYR A 115 10.72 -2.54 11.17
CA TYR A 115 10.96 -1.33 11.94
C TYR A 115 11.72 -1.63 13.23
N ILE A 116 11.31 -2.68 13.96
CA ILE A 116 11.97 -3.10 15.20
C ILE A 116 13.43 -3.49 14.93
N ALA A 117 13.67 -4.35 13.93
CA ALA A 117 15.02 -4.80 13.59
C ALA A 117 15.96 -3.66 13.16
N ALA A 118 15.43 -2.67 12.43
CA ALA A 118 16.21 -1.53 11.95
C ALA A 118 16.49 -0.49 13.04
N ASN A 119 15.52 -0.22 13.93
CA ASN A 119 15.53 0.96 14.79
C ASN A 119 15.64 0.69 16.30
N VAL A 120 15.34 -0.53 16.76
CA VAL A 120 15.42 -0.89 18.18
C VAL A 120 16.76 -1.58 18.44
N ARG A 121 17.78 -0.78 18.76
CA ARG A 121 19.06 -1.26 19.28
C ARG A 121 19.16 -0.85 20.75
N GLY A 122 18.67 -1.69 21.65
CA GLY A 122 18.62 -1.42 23.09
C GLY A 122 17.21 -1.03 23.59
N ASP A 123 17.13 0.00 24.43
CA ASP A 123 15.89 0.38 25.12
C ASP A 123 14.81 0.97 24.19
N LEU A 124 13.57 0.61 24.48
CA LEU A 124 12.40 1.10 23.76
C LEU A 124 12.08 2.53 24.16
N THR A 125 12.34 3.47 23.25
CA THR A 125 11.95 4.88 23.44
C THR A 125 10.45 5.11 23.18
N THR A 126 9.86 6.13 23.79
CA THR A 126 8.45 6.54 23.57
C THR A 126 8.12 6.74 22.08
N LYS A 127 9.08 7.25 21.30
CA LYS A 127 8.95 7.41 19.84
C LYS A 127 8.76 6.07 19.12
N ASN A 128 9.45 5.02 19.54
CA ASN A 128 9.33 3.67 18.96
C ASN A 128 7.94 3.06 19.26
N TYR A 129 7.41 3.28 20.47
CA TYR A 129 6.07 2.80 20.84
C TYR A 129 4.96 3.46 20.01
N ILE A 130 5.08 4.75 19.71
CA ILE A 130 4.10 5.47 18.89
C ILE A 130 4.08 4.90 17.46
N TYR A 131 5.24 4.62 16.85
CA TYR A 131 5.31 4.03 15.51
C TYR A 131 4.77 2.60 15.46
N ILE A 132 5.23 1.74 16.38
CA ILE A 132 4.78 0.35 16.42
C ILE A 132 3.27 0.31 16.70
N GLY A 133 2.81 1.10 17.67
CA GLY A 133 1.40 1.21 18.03
C GLY A 133 0.54 1.70 16.87
N SER A 134 0.92 2.80 16.21
CA SER A 134 0.17 3.33 15.05
C SER A 134 0.12 2.35 13.88
N LEU A 135 1.23 1.69 13.55
CA LEU A 135 1.27 0.66 12.49
C LEU A 135 0.38 -0.54 12.82
N MET A 136 0.40 -1.01 14.08
CA MET A 136 -0.46 -2.11 14.53
C MET A 136 -1.94 -1.74 14.54
N ILE A 137 -2.29 -0.54 15.03
CA ILE A 137 -3.67 -0.04 15.02
C ILE A 137 -4.16 0.07 13.56
N LEU A 138 -3.37 0.68 12.68
CA LEU A 138 -3.70 0.82 11.28
C LEU A 138 -3.87 -0.54 10.59
N SER A 139 -2.96 -1.48 10.83
CA SER A 139 -3.06 -2.85 10.32
C SER A 139 -4.34 -3.55 10.81
N THR A 140 -4.68 -3.38 12.08
CA THR A 140 -5.88 -4.00 12.69
C THR A 140 -7.17 -3.41 12.14
N VAL A 141 -7.25 -2.08 12.01
CA VAL A 141 -8.41 -1.38 11.43
C VAL A 141 -8.61 -1.78 9.98
N LEU A 142 -7.53 -1.85 9.19
CA LEU A 142 -7.57 -2.27 7.79
C LEU A 142 -7.97 -3.74 7.63
N TYR A 143 -7.47 -4.61 8.51
CA TYR A 143 -7.86 -6.02 8.55
C TYR A 143 -9.35 -6.16 8.86
N TRP A 144 -9.84 -5.44 9.87
CA TRP A 144 -11.24 -5.47 10.28
C TRP A 144 -12.17 -4.97 9.17
N TYR A 145 -11.80 -3.85 8.52
CA TYR A 145 -12.51 -3.33 7.36
C TYR A 145 -12.58 -4.35 6.23
N SER A 146 -11.44 -4.97 5.89
CA SER A 146 -11.41 -6.01 4.86
C SER A 146 -12.31 -7.20 5.23
N LYS A 147 -12.18 -7.73 6.45
CA LYS A 147 -12.96 -8.88 6.93
C LYS A 147 -14.46 -8.62 6.89
N ARG A 148 -14.89 -7.42 7.29
CA ARG A 148 -16.31 -7.01 7.31
C ARG A 148 -16.91 -6.95 5.90
N HIS A 149 -16.13 -6.53 4.91
CA HIS A 149 -16.60 -6.41 3.53
C HIS A 149 -16.32 -7.66 2.69
N SER A 150 -15.40 -8.55 3.09
CA SER A 150 -15.22 -9.85 2.43
C SER A 150 -16.34 -10.84 2.75
N SER A 151 -16.92 -10.77 3.97
CA SER A 151 -18.04 -11.63 4.38
C SER A 151 -19.38 -11.26 3.75
N GLN A 152 -19.45 -10.19 2.95
CA GLN A 152 -20.64 -9.82 2.18
C GLN A 152 -20.53 -10.21 0.69
N SER A 153 -19.39 -10.81 0.29
CA SER A 153 -19.09 -11.18 -1.09
C SER A 153 -18.98 -12.69 -1.33
N GLU A 154 -19.26 -13.50 -0.30
CA GLU A 154 -19.53 -14.94 -0.38
C GLU A 154 -21.05 -15.17 -0.35
#